data_AF-A0AAW2X1A4-F1
#
_entry.id   AF-A0AAW2X1A4-F1
#
_cell.length_a   1.000
_cell.length_b   1.000
_cell.length_c   1.000
_cell.angle_alpha   90.00
_cell.angle_beta   90.00
_cell.angle_gamma   90.00
#
_symmetry.space_group_name_H-M   'P 1'
#
loop_
_entity.id
_entity.type
_entity.pdbx_description
1 polymer ?
#
loop_
_entity_poly.entity_id
_entity_poly.type
_entity_poly.pdbx_seq_one_letter_code
_entity_poly.pdbx_strand_id
1 'polypeptide(L)'
;MKGLIDAAQNYHSVLEENRKLYNEVQDLKGNIRVYCRIRPFLPGQSRKQTTIQYIGENGELVVINPLKPGKDSHRLFKFNKVFGPASTQGSLSI
;
A
#
# COMPACT_ATOMS: atom_id res chain seq x y z
N MET A 1 -46.15 6.49 7.55
CA MET A 1 -45.61 6.48 6.17
C MET A 1 -44.60 7.61 5.92
N LYS A 2 -44.84 8.88 6.32
CA LYS A 2 -43.89 9.99 6.16
C LYS A 2 -42.48 9.75 6.75
N GLY A 3 -42.37 9.33 8.01
CA GLY A 3 -41.06 9.11 8.63
C GLY A 3 -40.19 8.04 7.97
N LEU A 4 -40.79 7.05 7.28
CA LEU A 4 -40.03 6.04 6.52
C LEU A 4 -39.48 6.63 5.21
N ILE A 5 -40.26 7.51 4.58
CA ILE A 5 -39.87 8.21 3.35
C ILE A 5 -38.75 9.22 3.67
N ASP A 6 -38.90 9.98 4.75
CA ASP A 6 -37.89 10.94 5.21
C ASP A 6 -36.58 10.24 5.58
N ALA A 7 -36.65 9.09 6.28
CA ALA A 7 -35.48 8.28 6.59
C ALA A 7 -34.80 7.72 5.33
N ALA A 8 -35.57 7.25 4.35
CA ALA A 8 -35.03 6.77 3.08
C ALA A 8 -34.35 7.88 2.26
N GLN A 9 -34.94 9.09 2.24
CA GLN A 9 -34.36 10.26 1.57
C GLN A 9 -33.05 10.69 2.24
N ASN A 10 -33.03 10.80 3.57
CA ASN A 10 -31.82 11.15 4.32
C ASN A 10 -30.71 10.11 4.12
N TYR A 11 -31.06 8.83 4.09
CA TYR A 11 -30.10 7.77 3.79
C TYR A 11 -29.48 7.94 2.39
N HIS A 12 -30.27 8.31 1.38
CA HIS A 12 -29.76 8.55 0.04
C HIS A 12 -28.78 9.73 -0.01
N SER A 13 -29.10 10.84 0.68
CA SER A 13 -28.22 12.00 0.78
C SER A 13 -26.87 11.65 1.43
N VAL A 14 -26.89 10.86 2.53
CA VAL A 14 -25.66 10.40 3.20
C VAL A 14 -24.83 9.50 2.30
N LEU A 15 -25.46 8.61 1.52
CA LEU A 15 -24.73 7.77 0.56
C LEU A 15 -24.05 8.59 -0.53
N GLU A 16 -24.72 9.62 -1.05
CA GLU A 16 -24.15 10.48 -2.07
C GLU A 16 -22.97 11.30 -1.54
N GLU A 17 -23.09 11.85 -0.34
CA GLU A 17 -22.00 12.57 0.33
C GLU A 17 -20.81 11.65 0.62
N ASN A 18 -21.05 10.43 1.12
CA ASN A 18 -20.00 9.44 1.34
C ASN A 18 -19.27 9.08 0.04
N ARG A 19 -20.00 8.92 -1.08
CA ARG A 19 -19.39 8.66 -2.38
C ARG A 19 -18.51 9.82 -2.83
N LYS A 20 -18.98 11.06 -2.66
CA LYS A 20 -18.22 12.28 -3.01
C LYS A 20 -16.93 12.38 -2.19
N LEU A 21 -17.04 12.28 -0.86
CA LEU A 21 -15.89 12.36 0.05
C LEU A 21 -14.90 11.22 -0.19
N TYR A 22 -15.40 10.00 -0.42
CA TYR A 22 -14.55 8.86 -0.77
C TYR A 22 -13.74 9.16 -2.03
N ASN A 23 -14.38 9.63 -3.09
CA ASN A 23 -13.69 9.95 -4.34
C ASN A 23 -12.66 11.07 -4.15
N GLU A 24 -13.00 12.12 -3.41
CA GLU A 24 -12.07 13.22 -3.11
C GLU A 24 -10.83 12.72 -2.35
N VAL A 25 -11.01 11.83 -1.37
CA VAL A 25 -9.87 11.17 -0.69
C VAL A 25 -9.04 10.33 -1.66
N GLN A 26 -9.68 9.62 -2.61
CA GLN A 26 -8.95 8.81 -3.58
C GLN A 26 -8.14 9.68 -4.56
N ASP A 27 -8.72 10.78 -5.04
CA ASP A 27 -8.07 11.75 -5.94
C ASP A 27 -6.89 12.43 -5.24
N LEU A 28 -7.05 12.84 -3.97
CA LEU A 28 -5.98 13.45 -3.17
C LEU A 28 -4.81 12.49 -2.92
N LYS A 29 -5.09 11.19 -2.74
CA LYS A 29 -4.06 10.15 -2.66
C LYS A 29 -3.36 9.90 -4.01
N GLY A 30 -3.92 10.41 -5.10
CA GLY A 30 -3.48 10.17 -6.47
C GLY A 30 -4.16 8.96 -7.11
N ASN A 31 -4.53 9.13 -8.37
CA ASN A 31 -5.24 8.13 -9.18
C ASN A 31 -4.33 6.98 -9.63
N ILE A 32 -3.04 7.24 -9.79
CA ILE A 32 -2.03 6.20 -10.02
C ILE A 32 -1.30 5.97 -8.70
N ARG A 33 -1.29 4.72 -8.25
CA ARG A 33 -0.58 4.31 -7.04
C ARG A 33 0.29 3.10 -7.34
N VAL A 34 1.53 3.16 -6.87
CA VAL A 34 2.51 2.10 -7.02
C VAL A 34 2.84 1.55 -5.64
N TYR A 35 2.55 0.27 -5.45
CA TYR A 35 2.82 -0.46 -4.22
C TYR A 35 3.92 -1.49 -4.47
N CYS A 36 4.80 -1.67 -3.49
CA CYS A 36 5.77 -2.75 -3.52
C CYS A 36 5.34 -3.82 -2.51
N ARG A 37 5.38 -5.10 -2.91
CA ARG A 37 5.21 -6.22 -1.98
C ARG A 37 6.42 -7.13 -2.04
N ILE A 38 7.05 -7.31 -0.90
CA ILE A 38 8.13 -8.25 -0.71
C ILE A 38 7.53 -9.60 -0.36
N ARG A 39 7.84 -10.61 -1.17
CA ARG A 39 7.42 -11.99 -0.94
C ARG A 39 8.25 -12.63 0.20
N PRO A 40 7.63 -13.39 1.11
CA PRO A 40 8.37 -14.23 2.06
C PRO A 40 9.09 -15.38 1.37
N PHE A 41 10.21 -15.80 1.96
CA PHE A 41 10.91 -17.02 1.54
C PHE A 41 10.01 -18.24 1.66
N LEU A 42 9.96 -19.05 0.60
CA LEU A 42 9.28 -20.34 0.62
C LEU A 42 10.09 -21.41 1.36
N PRO A 43 9.43 -22.51 1.77
CA PRO A 43 10.12 -23.74 2.15
C PRO A 43 11.16 -24.14 1.08
N GLY A 44 12.37 -24.51 1.52
CA GLY A 44 13.47 -24.87 0.63
C GLY A 44 14.32 -23.70 0.11
N GLN A 45 13.91 -22.44 0.32
CA GLN A 45 14.75 -21.27 -0.01
C GLN A 45 15.69 -20.91 1.14
N SER A 46 16.93 -20.55 0.81
CA SER A 46 17.91 -20.09 1.79
C SER A 46 17.50 -18.75 2.38
N ARG A 47 17.31 -18.70 3.70
CA ARG A 47 17.08 -17.44 4.46
C ARG A 47 18.37 -16.67 4.72
N LYS A 48 19.52 -17.17 4.27
CA LYS A 48 20.84 -16.67 4.69
C LYS A 48 21.17 -15.29 4.11
N GLN A 49 20.53 -14.85 3.02
CA GLN A 49 20.80 -13.54 2.44
C GLN A 49 19.58 -12.98 1.69
N THR A 50 19.17 -11.77 2.04
CA THR A 50 18.23 -10.94 1.27
C THR A 50 18.98 -9.72 0.76
N THR A 51 18.61 -9.24 -0.43
CA THR A 51 19.10 -7.96 -0.95
C THR A 51 18.39 -6.77 -0.32
N ILE A 52 17.33 -6.99 0.46
CA ILE A 52 16.57 -5.92 1.11
C ILE A 52 17.31 -5.48 2.37
N GLN A 53 17.70 -4.20 2.41
CA GLN A 53 18.39 -3.60 3.54
C GLN A 53 17.45 -2.89 4.50
N TYR A 54 16.46 -2.17 3.96
CA TYR A 54 15.56 -1.34 4.76
C TYR A 54 14.19 -1.20 4.10
N ILE A 55 13.15 -1.23 4.93
CA ILE A 55 11.76 -0.96 4.56
C ILE A 55 11.31 0.18 5.47
N GLY A 56 11.07 1.36 4.90
CA GLY A 56 10.61 2.53 5.63
C GLY A 56 9.09 2.66 5.65
N GLU A 57 8.58 3.37 6.65
CA GLU A 57 7.14 3.56 6.86
C GLU A 57 6.49 4.43 5.78
N ASN A 58 7.27 5.29 5.13
CA ASN A 58 6.81 6.22 4.08
C ASN A 58 6.94 5.64 2.66
N GLY A 59 6.90 4.32 2.53
CA GLY A 59 7.03 3.63 1.24
C GLY A 59 8.46 3.62 0.67
N GLU A 60 9.46 3.85 1.51
CA GLU A 60 10.86 3.75 1.15
C GLU A 60 11.33 2.30 1.17
N LEU A 61 12.14 1.90 0.18
CA LEU A 61 12.76 0.59 0.11
C LEU A 61 14.22 0.74 -0.31
N VAL A 62 15.14 0.22 0.49
CA VAL A 62 16.56 0.16 0.13
C VAL A 62 16.95 -1.27 -0.21
N VAL A 63 17.49 -1.45 -1.42
CA VAL A 63 17.98 -2.72 -1.94
C VAL A 63 19.49 -2.63 -2.17
N ILE A 64 20.24 -3.60 -1.65
CA ILE A 64 21.65 -3.80 -1.89
C ILE A 64 21.86 -4.75 -3.05
N ASN A 65 22.62 -4.33 -4.06
CA ASN A 65 23.13 -5.19 -5.11
C ASN A 65 24.58 -5.61 -4.79
N PRO A 66 24.82 -6.87 -4.37
CA PRO A 66 26.15 -7.34 -4.02
C PRO A 66 27.10 -7.44 -5.22
N LEU A 67 26.58 -7.38 -6.46
CA LEU A 67 27.38 -7.45 -7.68
C LEU A 67 27.91 -6.08 -8.13
N LYS A 68 27.53 -4.98 -7.45
CA LYS A 68 28.02 -3.63 -7.75
C LYS A 68 28.83 -3.09 -6.57
N PRO A 69 30.07 -2.63 -6.77
CA PRO A 69 30.85 -1.99 -5.71
C PRO A 69 30.43 -0.52 -5.48
N GLY A 70 30.69 0.00 -4.27
CA GLY A 70 30.61 1.42 -3.96
C GLY A 70 29.20 1.97 -3.73
N LYS A 71 29.01 3.27 -3.97
CA LYS A 71 27.73 3.99 -3.75
C LYS A 71 26.55 3.41 -4.54
N ASP A 72 26.81 2.78 -5.69
CA ASP A 72 25.79 2.17 -6.55
C ASP A 72 25.30 0.80 -6.05
N SER A 73 25.91 0.28 -4.99
CA SER A 73 25.46 -0.95 -4.36
C SER A 73 24.11 -0.76 -3.67
N HIS A 74 23.81 0.44 -3.14
CA HIS A 74 22.55 0.76 -2.48
C HIS A 74 21.59 1.49 -3.44
N ARG A 75 20.38 0.96 -3.60
CA ARG A 75 19.31 1.62 -4.38
C ARG A 75 18.13 1.94 -3.50
N LEU A 76 17.79 3.22 -3.42
CA LEU A 76 16.57 3.71 -2.79
C LEU A 76 15.44 3.76 -3.83
N PHE A 77 14.32 3.16 -3.49
CA PHE A 77 13.07 3.25 -4.23
C PHE A 77 12.00 3.88 -3.34
N LYS A 78 11.07 4.61 -3.96
CA LYS A 78 9.94 5.23 -3.27
C LYS A 78 8.63 4.78 -3.90
N PHE A 79 7.73 4.30 -3.05
CA PHE A 79 6.40 3.77 -3.39
C PHE A 79 5.35 4.48 -2.54
N ASN A 80 4.07 4.28 -2.84
CA ASN A 80 2.99 4.72 -1.96
C ASN A 80 3.03 3.95 -0.63
N LYS A 81 3.34 2.65 -0.68
CA LYS A 81 3.60 1.81 0.49
C LYS A 81 4.40 0.57 0.10
N VAL A 82 5.23 0.09 1.01
CA VAL A 82 5.98 -1.16 0.87
C VAL A 82 5.44 -2.15 1.89
N PHE A 83 4.99 -3.30 1.41
CA PHE A 83 4.50 -4.42 2.22
C PHE A 83 5.64 -5.42 2.41
N GLY A 84 6.04 -5.65 3.65
CA GLY A 84 7.14 -6.55 3.99
C GLY A 84 6.80 -8.03 3.82
N PRO A 85 7.79 -8.93 4.01
CA PRO A 85 7.60 -10.38 3.89
C PRO A 85 6.49 -10.95 4.77
N ALA A 86 6.26 -10.33 5.94
CA ALA A 86 5.25 -10.75 6.91
C ALA A 86 3.83 -10.21 6.61
N SER A 87 3.67 -9.36 5.60
CA SER A 87 2.37 -8.81 5.23
C SER A 87 1.44 -9.90 4.68
N THR A 88 0.28 -10.04 5.33
CA THR A 88 -0.77 -10.98 4.96
C THR A 88 -1.64 -10.43 3.85
N GLN A 89 -2.41 -11.29 3.18
CA GLN A 89 -3.34 -10.87 2.14
C GLN A 89 -4.37 -9.85 2.66
N GLY A 90 -4.88 -10.04 3.88
CA GLY A 90 -5.84 -9.11 4.49
C GLY A 90 -5.26 -7.73 4.79
N SER A 91 -3.93 -7.63 5.01
CA SER A 91 -3.25 -6.35 5.28
C SER A 91 -2.97 -5.52 4.01
N LEU A 92 -3.19 -6.08 2.82
CA LEU A 92 -2.96 -5.42 1.52
C LEU A 92 -4.14 -4.52 1.11
N SER A 93 -4.78 -3.83 2.05
CA SER A 93 -5.81 -2.84 1.73
C SER A 93 -5.16 -1.65 1.01
N ILE A 94 -5.62 -1.39 -0.22
CA ILE A 94 -5.13 -0.38 -1.17
C ILE A 94 -6.17 0.72 -1.36
#